data_AF-A0A923KKR1-F1
#
_entry.id   AF-A0A923KKR1-F1
#
_cell.length_a   1.000
_cell.length_b   1.000
_cell.length_c   1.000
_cell.angle_alpha   90.00
_cell.angle_beta   90.00
_cell.angle_gamma   90.00
#
_symmetry.space_group_name_H-M   'P 1'
#
loop_
_entity.id
_entity.type
_entity.pdbx_description
1 polymer ?
#
loop_
_entity_poly.entity_id
_entity_poly.type
_entity_poly.pdbx_seq_one_letter_code
_entity_poly.pdbx_strand_id
1 'polypeptide(L)' 'MRIAAFKYYKNGYYTFWFENGEELAFEEVHPRILKQFDLKNDKSLRDKDFKITFVEDGDDEDPIYRVDSLKPL' A
#
# COMPACT_ATOMS: atom_id res chain seq x y z
N MET A 1 7.13 -9.18 -6.20
CA MET A 1 7.50 -7.81 -5.74
C MET A 1 7.28 -6.88 -6.91
N ARG A 2 6.54 -5.78 -6.71
CA ARG A 2 6.16 -4.81 -7.77
C ARG A 2 6.62 -3.41 -7.36
N ILE A 3 6.59 -2.45 -8.28
CA ILE A 3 6.82 -1.03 -7.98
C ILE A 3 5.46 -0.30 -7.96
N ALA A 4 5.23 0.50 -6.92
CA ALA A 4 4.05 1.34 -6.85
C ALA A 4 4.31 2.64 -6.07
N ALA A 5 3.66 3.72 -6.52
CA ALA A 5 3.68 5.03 -5.90
C ALA A 5 2.58 5.14 -4.83
N PHE A 6 2.91 5.51 -3.60
CA PHE A 6 1.90 5.79 -2.58
C PHE A 6 1.17 7.10 -2.92
N LYS A 7 -0.17 7.10 -2.91
CA LYS A 7 -0.96 8.30 -3.23
C LYS A 7 -1.59 8.94 -2.02
N TYR A 8 -2.40 8.20 -1.29
CA TYR A 8 -3.09 8.73 -0.12
C TYR A 8 -3.66 7.60 0.76
N TYR A 9 -3.95 7.96 2.01
CA TYR A 9 -4.82 7.21 2.89
C TYR A 9 -6.17 7.93 2.99
N LYS A 10 -7.27 7.25 2.63
CA LYS A 10 -8.62 7.84 2.66
C LYS A 10 -9.66 6.76 2.95
N ASN A 11 -10.63 7.08 3.80
CA ASN A 11 -11.75 6.20 4.15
C ASN A 11 -11.34 4.80 4.63
N GLY A 12 -10.17 4.67 5.27
CA GLY A 12 -9.68 3.36 5.74
C GLY A 12 -8.70 2.67 4.80
N TYR A 13 -8.54 3.15 3.55
CA TYR A 13 -7.74 2.47 2.53
C TYR A 13 -6.44 3.20 2.21
N TYR A 14 -5.39 2.44 1.92
CA TYR A 14 -4.10 2.93 1.43
C TYR A 14 -4.02 2.72 -0.07
N THR A 15 -3.98 3.81 -0.84
CA THR A 15 -4.02 3.73 -2.31
C THR A 15 -2.62 3.84 -2.92
N PHE A 16 -2.33 2.93 -3.85
CA PHE A 16 -1.08 2.89 -4.61
C PHE A 16 -1.32 2.82 -6.11
N TRP A 17 -0.50 3.54 -6.88
CA TRP A 17 -0.47 3.42 -8.35
C TRP A 17 0.73 2.58 -8.78
N PHE A 18 0.46 1.49 -9.47
CA PHE A 18 1.48 0.58 -9.97
C PHE A 18 2.04 1.07 -11.30
N GLU A 19 3.27 0.66 -11.62
CA GLU A 19 3.98 1.05 -12.85
C GLU A 19 3.23 0.66 -14.14
N ASN A 20 2.37 -0.36 -14.08
CA ASN A 20 1.52 -0.78 -15.20
C ASN A 20 0.21 0.02 -15.34
N GLY A 21 0.02 1.07 -14.53
CA GLY A 21 -1.17 1.93 -14.56
C GLY A 21 -2.34 1.43 -13.71
N GLU A 22 -2.21 0.29 -13.03
CA GLU A 22 -3.22 -0.20 -12.10
C GLU A 22 -3.23 0.61 -10.81
N GLU A 23 -4.43 0.92 -10.31
CA GLU A 23 -4.64 1.47 -8.98
C GLU A 23 -5.17 0.37 -8.07
N LEU A 24 -4.50 0.14 -6.94
CA LEU A 24 -5.02 -0.75 -5.89
C LEU A 24 -5.15 0.01 -4.58
N ALA A 25 -6.26 -0.24 -3.90
CA ALA A 25 -6.54 0.20 -2.55
C ALA A 25 -6.35 -0.99 -1.61
N PHE A 26 -5.60 -0.79 -0.53
CA PHE A 26 -5.35 -1.81 0.49
C PHE A 26 -6.09 -1.46 1.77
N GLU A 27 -6.81 -2.41 2.33
CA GLU A 27 -7.49 -2.31 3.62
C GLU A 27 -6.47 -2.27 4.76
N GLU A 28 -5.40 -3.05 4.61
CA GLU A 28 -4.42 -3.25 5.68
C GLU A 28 -2.98 -3.00 5.22
N VAL A 29 -2.16 -2.57 6.18
CA VAL A 29 -0.71 -2.46 6.04
C VAL A 29 -0.07 -3.07 7.27
N HIS A 30 0.89 -3.99 7.07
CA HIS A 30 1.53 -4.67 8.17
C HIS A 30 2.11 -3.65 9.20
N PRO A 31 1.86 -3.79 10.52
CA PRO A 31 2.20 -2.77 11.51
C PRO A 31 3.67 -2.32 11.51
N ARG A 32 4.60 -3.23 11.19
CA ARG A 32 6.03 -2.93 11.03
C ARG A 32 6.33 -1.84 9.99
N ILE A 33 5.53 -1.76 8.93
CA ILE A 33 5.66 -0.77 7.85
C ILE A 33 5.19 0.58 8.38
N LEU A 34 4.04 0.62 9.08
CA LEU A 34 3.49 1.84 9.67
C LEU A 34 4.39 2.46 10.74
N LYS A 35 5.27 1.67 11.37
CA LYS A 35 6.32 2.20 12.26
C LYS A 35 7.45 2.92 11.52
N GLN A 36 7.69 2.58 10.25
CA GLN A 36 8.76 3.16 9.42
C GLN A 36 8.24 4.29 8.52
N PHE A 37 7.00 4.14 8.04
CA PHE A 37 6.36 5.03 7.10
C PHE A 37 4.99 5.43 7.65
N ASP A 38 4.86 6.68 8.10
CA ASP A 38 3.56 7.21 8.51
C ASP A 38 2.71 7.57 7.27
N LEU A 39 2.22 6.54 6.58
CA LEU A 39 1.40 6.69 5.38
C LEU A 39 0.10 7.48 5.64
N LYS A 40 -0.35 7.59 6.89
CA LYS A 40 -1.59 8.31 7.21
C LYS A 40 -1.38 9.81 7.28
N ASN A 41 -0.29 10.26 7.90
CA ASN A 41 -0.09 11.68 8.19
C ASN A 41 1.06 12.32 7.42
N ASP A 42 2.10 11.55 7.05
CA ASP A 42 3.27 12.10 6.35
C ASP A 42 2.98 12.30 4.85
N LYS A 43 2.65 13.55 4.50
CA LYS A 43 2.41 13.95 3.11
C LYS A 43 3.66 13.86 2.24
N SER A 44 4.86 13.81 2.81
CA SER A 44 6.11 13.68 2.04
C SER A 44 6.25 12.29 1.41
N LEU A 45 5.45 11.31 1.83
CA LEU A 45 5.43 9.96 1.26
C LEU A 45 4.55 9.87 0.03
N ARG A 46 3.73 10.89 -0.26
CA ARG A 46 2.89 10.92 -1.46
C ARG A 46 3.76 11.01 -2.71
N ASP A 47 3.33 10.31 -3.75
CA ASP A 47 4.02 10.17 -5.02
C ASP A 47 5.43 9.57 -4.93
N LYS A 48 5.82 9.03 -3.76
CA LYS A 48 7.05 8.25 -3.63
C LYS A 48 6.81 6.82 -4.06
N ASP A 49 7.75 6.32 -4.86
CA ASP A 49 7.78 4.94 -5.33
C ASP A 49 8.37 4.01 -4.27
N PHE A 50 7.76 2.84 -4.14
CA PHE A 50 8.18 1.78 -3.25
C PHE A 50 8.23 0.44 -3.98
N LYS A 51 9.15 -0.42 -3.55
CA LYS A 51 9.06 -1.86 -3.78
C LYS A 51 8.01 -2.41 -2.82
N ILE A 52 6.91 -2.90 -3.37
CA ILE A 52 5.75 -3.39 -2.63
C ILE A 52 5.56 -4.90 -2.82
N THR A 53 5.22 -5.59 -1.73
CA THR A 53 4.61 -6.93 -1.76
C THR A 53 3.34 -6.88 -0.92
N PHE A 54 2.33 -7.59 -1.38
CA PHE A 54 1.04 -7.68 -0.71
C PHE A 54 0.52 -9.12 -0.80
N VAL A 55 -0.39 -9.44 0.09
CA VAL A 55 -1.15 -10.69 0.09
C VAL A 55 -2.62 -10.36 -0.05
N GLU A 56 -3.34 -11.30 -0.63
CA GLU A 56 -4.79 -11.34 -0.67
C GLU A 56 -5.19 -12.42 0.33
N ASP A 57 -5.80 -12.02 1.44
CA ASP A 57 -6.32 -12.90 2.49
C ASP A 57 -7.85 -12.78 2.50
N GLY A 58 -8.61 -13.85 2.73
CA GLY A 58 -10.08 -13.79 2.78
C GLY A 58 -10.75 -14.88 1.95
N ASP A 59 -12.08 -14.82 1.85
CA ASP A 59 -12.85 -15.68 0.95
C ASP A 59 -12.89 -15.08 -0.46
N ASP A 60 -13.04 -15.91 -1.49
CA ASP A 60 -13.05 -15.49 -2.91
C ASP A 60 -14.10 -14.40 -3.24
N GLU A 61 -15.13 -14.24 -2.40
CA GLU A 61 -16.20 -13.25 -2.57
C GLU A 61 -15.88 -11.88 -1.94
N ASP A 62 -14.98 -11.82 -0.95
CA ASP A 62 -14.60 -10.58 -0.25
C ASP A 62 -13.11 -10.63 0.18
N PRO A 63 -12.18 -10.53 -0.79
CA PRO A 63 -10.76 -10.56 -0.49
C PRO A 63 -10.30 -9.28 0.22
N ILE A 64 -9.46 -9.46 1.24
CA ILE A 64 -8.78 -8.38 1.97
C ILE A 64 -7.35 -8.27 1.45
N TYR A 65 -7.00 -7.11 0.93
CA TYR A 65 -5.66 -6.82 0.45
C TYR A 65 -4.81 -6.19 1.55
N ARG A 66 -3.73 -6.88 1.91
CA ARG A 66 -2.77 -6.38 2.92
C ARG A 66 -1.40 -6.16 2.32
N VAL A 67 -0.86 -4.95 2.52
CA VAL A 67 0.55 -4.67 2.24
C VAL A 67 1.44 -5.39 3.25
N ASP A 68 2.25 -6.33 2.78
CA ASP A 68 3.11 -7.18 3.60
C ASP A 68 4.56 -6.65 3.70
N SER A 69 5.05 -5.99 2.64
CA SER A 69 6.34 -5.28 2.65
C SER A 69 6.27 -3.99 1.82
N LEU A 70 6.94 -2.96 2.32
CA LEU A 70 7.17 -1.70 1.63
C LEU A 70 8.62 -1.28 1.85
N LYS A 71 9.37 -1.04 0.77
CA LYS A 71 10.76 -0.59 0.82
C LYS A 71 10.95 0.59 -0.14
N PRO A 72 11.72 1.63 0.24
CA PRO A 72 12.07 2.71 -0.69
C PRO A 72 12.86 2.14 -1.87
N LEU A 73 12.77 2.79 -3.02
CA LEU A 73 13.60 2.48 -4.19
C LEU A 73 15.08 2.83 -3.96
#